data_AF-A0A9E6RTV9-F1
#
_entry.id   AF-A0A9E6RTV9-F1
#
_cell.length_a   1.000
_cell.length_b   1.000
_cell.length_c   1.000
_cell.angle_alpha   90.00
_cell.angle_beta   90.00
_cell.angle_gamma   90.00
#
_symmetry.space_group_name_H-M   'P 1'
#
loop_
_entity.id
_entity.type
_entity.pdbx_description
1 polymer ?
#
loop_
_entity_poly.entity_id
_entity_poly.type
_entity_poly.pdbx_seq_one_letter_code
_entity_poly.pdbx_strand_id
1 'polypeptide(L)'
;MTQELTDLRNSILAGKYEDALAIVDELEGMSKQAILRNIQSFLRVLLIHLIKNQIEQRLTNSWVASIRNALVEIKKINLKENKK
;
A
#
# COMPACT_ATOMS: atom_id res chain seq x y z
N MET A 1 5.64 -13.56 -2.47
CA MET A 1 4.79 -13.54 -3.68
C MET A 1 5.15 -14.60 -4.71
N THR A 2 6.37 -14.67 -5.27
CA THR A 2 6.73 -15.71 -6.25
C THR A 2 6.71 -17.13 -5.67
N GLN A 3 7.10 -17.29 -4.40
CA GLN A 3 7.05 -18.57 -3.68
C GLN A 3 5.60 -18.98 -3.36
N GLU A 4 4.83 -18.10 -2.72
CA GLU A 4 3.38 -18.32 -2.42
C GLU A 4 2.58 -18.72 -3.67
N LEU A 5 2.84 -18.09 -4.83
CA LEU A 5 2.18 -18.45 -6.10
C LEU A 5 2.60 -19.83 -6.62
N THR A 6 3.87 -20.21 -6.40
CA THR A 6 4.37 -21.54 -6.76
C THR A 6 3.74 -22.60 -5.86
N ASP A 7 3.63 -22.33 -4.57
CA ASP A 7 3.03 -23.24 -3.59
C ASP A 7 1.51 -23.39 -3.79
N LEU A 8 0.83 -22.29 -4.16
CA LEU A 8 -0.57 -22.32 -4.59
C LEU A 8 -0.75 -23.22 -5.81
N ARG A 9 0.08 -23.03 -6.85
CA ARG A 9 0.03 -23.86 -8.07
C ARG A 9 0.22 -25.34 -7.75
N ASN A 10 1.18 -25.65 -6.88
CA ASN A 10 1.46 -27.03 -6.48
C ASN A 10 0.30 -27.65 -5.69
N SER A 11 -0.33 -26.89 -4.80
CA SER A 11 -1.49 -27.35 -4.02
C SER A 11 -2.72 -27.63 -4.91
N ILE A 12 -2.95 -26.77 -5.92
CA ILE A 12 -4.01 -26.98 -6.93
C ILE A 12 -3.74 -28.26 -7.73
N LEU A 13 -2.51 -28.46 -8.23
CA LEU A 13 -2.14 -29.66 -9.00
C LEU A 13 -2.21 -30.94 -8.16
N ALA A 14 -1.96 -30.86 -6.86
CA ALA A 14 -2.04 -31.98 -5.92
C ALA A 14 -3.47 -32.26 -5.42
N GLY A 15 -4.48 -31.48 -5.85
CA GLY A 15 -5.87 -31.63 -5.38
C GLY A 15 -6.09 -31.19 -3.92
N LYS A 16 -5.13 -30.50 -3.32
CA LYS A 16 -5.18 -30.01 -1.94
C LYS A 16 -5.86 -28.65 -1.89
N TYR A 17 -7.17 -28.64 -2.12
CA TYR A 17 -7.91 -27.39 -2.28
C TYR A 17 -8.03 -26.57 -0.99
N GLU A 18 -8.10 -27.22 0.18
CA GLU A 18 -8.10 -26.49 1.46
C GLU A 18 -6.78 -25.73 1.67
N ASP A 19 -5.64 -26.39 1.43
CA ASP A 19 -4.32 -25.74 1.48
C ASP A 19 -4.20 -24.60 0.46
N ALA A 20 -4.72 -24.82 -0.76
CA ALA A 20 -4.74 -23.78 -1.79
C ALA A 20 -5.58 -22.56 -1.37
N LEU A 21 -6.74 -22.77 -0.75
CA LEU A 21 -7.59 -21.68 -0.25
C LEU A 21 -6.92 -20.92 0.89
N ALA A 22 -6.23 -21.61 1.81
CA ALA A 22 -5.48 -20.95 2.87
C ALA A 22 -4.38 -20.01 2.34
N ILE A 23 -3.67 -20.42 1.28
CA ILE A 23 -2.66 -19.58 0.61
C ILE A 23 -3.32 -18.37 -0.08
N VAL A 24 -4.51 -18.53 -0.67
CA VAL A 24 -5.27 -17.42 -1.25
C VAL A 24 -5.62 -16.38 -0.19
N ASP A 25 -6.14 -16.81 0.96
CA ASP A 25 -6.47 -15.90 2.07
C ASP A 25 -5.24 -15.14 2.59
N GLU A 26 -4.09 -15.81 2.69
CA GLU A 26 -2.82 -15.18 3.05
C GLU A 26 -2.40 -14.13 2.02
N LEU A 27 -2.41 -14.48 0.73
CA LEU A 27 -2.08 -13.58 -0.37
C LEU A 27 -3.00 -12.34 -0.40
N GLU A 28 -4.30 -12.51 -0.12
CA GLU A 28 -5.23 -11.40 0.02
C GLU A 28 -4.88 -10.50 1.22
N GLY A 29 -4.53 -11.10 2.37
CA GLY A 29 -4.07 -10.38 3.55
C GLY A 29 -2.81 -9.55 3.30
N MET A 30 -1.84 -10.12 2.59
CA MET A 30 -0.59 -9.44 2.21
C MET A 30 -0.83 -8.22 1.31
N SER A 31 -1.76 -8.34 0.36
CA SER A 31 -2.14 -7.24 -0.54
C SER A 31 -2.70 -6.04 0.25
N LYS A 32 -3.62 -6.28 1.19
CA LYS A 32 -4.19 -5.24 2.05
C LYS A 32 -3.12 -4.55 2.90
N GLN A 33 -2.21 -5.32 3.48
CA GLN A 33 -1.10 -4.74 4.25
C GLN A 33 -0.16 -3.91 3.38
N ALA A 34 0.11 -4.32 2.14
CA ALA A 34 0.96 -3.56 1.23
C ALA A 34 0.35 -2.19 0.89
N ILE A 35 -0.97 -2.13 0.69
CA ILE A 35 -1.72 -0.89 0.49
C ILE A 35 -1.56 0.04 1.70
N LEU A 36 -1.77 -0.47 2.91
CA LEU A 36 -1.62 0.31 4.14
C LEU A 36 -0.20 0.85 4.33
N ARG A 37 0.83 0.01 4.10
CA ARG A 37 2.23 0.44 4.18
C ARG A 37 2.55 1.56 3.20
N ASN A 38 2.02 1.49 1.97
CA ASN A 38 2.20 2.55 0.98
C ASN A 38 1.55 3.87 1.41
N ILE A 39 0.30 3.82 1.89
CA ILE A 39 -0.41 5.00 2.41
C ILE A 39 0.37 5.61 3.59
N GLN A 40 0.84 4.80 4.53
CA GLN A 40 1.64 5.25 5.67
C GLN A 40 2.94 5.95 5.24
N SER A 41 3.61 5.45 4.19
CA SER A 41 4.81 6.08 3.64
C SER A 41 4.53 7.50 3.14
N PHE A 42 3.46 7.69 2.35
CA PHE A 42 3.06 9.01 1.87
C PHE A 42 2.59 9.93 3.00
N LEU A 43 1.86 9.41 3.99
CA LEU A 43 1.47 10.17 5.18
C LEU A 43 2.68 10.67 5.96
N ARG A 44 3.73 9.85 6.11
CA ARG A 44 4.98 10.28 6.78
C ARG A 44 5.60 11.47 6.06
N VAL A 45 5.71 11.42 4.73
CA VAL A 45 6.24 12.54 3.92
C VAL A 45 5.36 13.78 4.06
N LEU A 46 4.04 13.62 4.01
CA LEU A 46 3.07 14.71 4.17
C LEU A 46 3.24 15.39 5.54
N LEU A 47 3.25 14.61 6.62
CA LEU A 47 3.38 15.12 7.99
C LEU A 47 4.70 15.84 8.21
N ILE A 48 5.82 15.31 7.70
CA ILE A 48 7.13 15.98 7.78
C ILE A 48 7.05 17.39 7.17
N HIS A 49 6.49 17.54 5.98
CA HIS A 49 6.39 18.84 5.32
C HIS A 49 5.42 19.80 6.02
N LEU A 50 4.30 19.29 6.55
CA LEU A 50 3.35 20.11 7.31
C LEU A 50 3.95 20.60 8.63
N ILE A 51 4.67 19.73 9.35
CA ILE A 51 5.37 20.10 10.60
C ILE A 51 6.45 21.14 10.30
N LYS A 52 7.26 20.94 9.26
CA LYS A 52 8.28 21.93 8.86
C LYS A 52 7.65 23.27 8.46
N ASN A 53 6.54 23.26 7.73
CA ASN A 53 5.81 24.48 7.40
C ASN A 53 5.33 25.21 8.67
N GLN A 54 4.81 24.48 9.65
CA GLN A 54 4.34 25.05 10.92
C GLN A 54 5.49 25.63 11.76
N ILE A 55 6.66 24.99 11.79
CA ILE A 55 7.79 25.46 12.60
C ILE A 55 8.53 26.60 11.89
N GLU A 56 8.78 26.46 10.58
CA GLU A 56 9.54 27.45 9.80
C GLU A 56 8.69 28.62 9.30
N GLN A 57 7.36 28.56 9.44
CA GLN A 57 6.41 29.57 8.93
C GLN A 57 6.64 29.89 7.44
N ARG A 58 7.04 28.87 6.69
CA ARG A 58 7.43 28.97 5.28
C ARG A 58 7.01 27.72 4.54
N LEU A 59 6.52 27.94 3.33
CA LEU A 59 6.17 26.87 2.40
C LEU A 59 6.92 27.07 1.09
N THR A 60 7.89 26.21 0.79
CA THR A 60 8.62 26.26 -0.49
C THR A 60 7.86 25.51 -1.57
N ASN A 61 8.10 25.86 -2.84
CA ASN A 61 7.48 25.18 -3.98
C ASN A 61 7.75 23.67 -4.00
N SER A 62 8.95 23.23 -3.58
CA SER A 62 9.29 21.81 -3.51
C SER A 62 8.50 21.06 -2.43
N TRP A 63 8.15 21.74 -1.33
CA TRP A 63 7.30 21.16 -0.29
C TRP A 63 5.85 21.10 -0.74
N VAL A 64 5.33 22.15 -1.40
CA VAL A 64 3.99 22.13 -2.01
C VAL A 64 3.87 20.95 -2.97
N ALA A 65 4.87 20.76 -3.84
CA ALA A 65 4.89 19.65 -4.78
C ALA A 65 4.88 18.29 -4.07
N SER A 66 5.67 18.14 -3.00
CA SER A 66 5.75 16.90 -2.21
C SER A 66 4.43 16.59 -1.49
N ILE A 67 3.81 17.60 -0.88
CA ILE A 67 2.49 17.50 -0.22
C ILE A 67 1.43 17.09 -1.24
N ARG A 68 1.39 17.77 -2.39
CA ARG A 68 0.43 17.46 -3.47
C ARG A 68 0.62 16.04 -3.98
N ASN A 69 1.86 15.60 -4.20
CA ASN A 69 2.16 14.26 -4.67
C ASN A 69 1.70 13.19 -3.66
N ALA A 70 1.98 13.39 -2.37
CA ALA A 70 1.52 12.48 -1.31
C ALA A 70 -0.01 12.35 -1.30
N LEU A 71 -0.74 13.47 -1.41
CA LEU A 71 -2.21 13.45 -1.46
C LEU A 71 -2.75 12.72 -2.69
N VAL A 72 -2.16 12.95 -3.87
CA VAL A 72 -2.57 12.29 -5.12
C VAL A 72 -2.36 10.78 -5.04
N GLU A 73 -1.19 10.33 -4.58
CA GLU A 73 -0.89 8.90 -4.49
C GLU A 73 -1.72 8.19 -3.41
N ILE A 74 -1.95 8.82 -2.24
CA ILE A 74 -2.88 8.29 -1.23
C ILE A 74 -4.28 8.11 -1.83
N LYS A 75 -4.82 9.14 -2.51
CA LYS A 75 -6.15 9.08 -3.12
C LYS A 75 -6.23 7.99 -4.19
N LYS A 76 -5.22 7.88 -5.03
CA LYS A 76 -5.13 6.87 -6.10
C LYS A 76 -5.11 5.45 -5.56
N ILE A 77 -4.31 5.19 -4.52
CA ILE A 77 -4.23 3.88 -3.86
C ILE A 77 -5.54 3.55 -3.17
N ASN A 78 -6.11 4.50 -2.41
CA ASN A 78 -7.36 4.30 -1.68
C ASN A 78 -8.58 4.10 -2.60
N LEU A 79 -8.65 4.82 -3.73
CA LEU A 79 -9.75 4.64 -4.70
C LEU A 79 -9.64 3.33 -5.49
N LYS A 80 -8.43 2.80 -5.70
CA LYS A 80 -8.25 1.48 -6.33
C LYS A 80 -8.80 0.37 -5.45
N GLU A 81 -8.64 0.46 -4.14
CA GLU A 81 -9.12 -0.56 -3.21
C GLU A 81 -10.62 -0.49 -2.97
N ASN A 82 -11.20 0.71 -2.82
CA ASN A 82 -12.63 0.90 -2.56
C ASN A 82 -13.54 0.69 -3.79
N LYS A 83 -12.99 0.26 -4.94
CA LYS A 83 -13.76 -0.06 -6.16
C LYS A 83 -14.10 -1.54 -6.31
N LYS A 84 -13.81 -2.36 -5.29
CA LYS A 84 -14.23 -3.76 -5.21
C LYS A 84 -15.62 -3.90 -4.59
#